data_AF-A0A7C1ET21-F1
#
_entry.id   AF-A0A7C1ET21-F1
#
_cell.length_a   1.000
_cell.length_b   1.000
_cell.length_c   1.000
_cell.angle_alpha   90.00
_cell.angle_beta   90.00
_cell.angle_gamma   90.00
#
_symmetry.space_group_name_H-M   'P 1'
#
loop_
_entity.id
_entity.type
_entity.pdbx_description
1 polymer ?
#
loop_
_entity_poly.entity_id
_entity_poly.type
_entity_poly.pdbx_seq_one_letter_code
_entity_poly.pdbx_strand_id
1 'polypeptide(L)'
;MAGDKMKDRLNKILRAGSFAAAIAGFLILSARAQDTCLECHRQMEEDLQTPTLHIEADVHYQRGISCAGCHGGDPKEEDPDLSMSPAKGFIGVPKPQQLPAFCARCHSDVEYMKHYNPKLPTDQLAQYKTSVHGKRLAKGDTLVATCISCHGVHGILRPTDTRSPVFKANIPKTCAGCHADQKRMAAYKIPTNQYHDYLESVHGKLLLEKKELSAAACTDCHGNHGASPPGLSDVAGACGECHPSNRDLFEKSPHKEPFQKAKLPQCAACHGNHKVLPPTDEFLGVGEGAVCIQCHKSGSKGYETAAAFKALLDSLKAATVEARGLVKKAEVAGVKVGLTKFDLRACEDVIVHSRSELHAFNLADFRALIQDGMTKAERVKKASLVSLEDLEIRRKGLIFSAVLILFLCIGLWLKIRKLDRERENPSVKS
;
A
#
# COMPACT_ATOMS: atom_id res chain seq x y z
N MET A 1 -9.18 -41.06 -51.36
CA MET A 1 -10.65 -41.11 -51.50
C MET A 1 -11.30 -41.12 -50.12
N ALA A 2 -11.21 -39.99 -49.40
CA ALA A 2 -11.59 -39.85 -47.99
C ALA A 2 -12.68 -38.78 -47.82
N GLY A 3 -13.71 -38.84 -48.68
CA GLY A 3 -14.83 -37.89 -48.69
C GLY A 3 -16.17 -38.48 -48.23
N ASP A 4 -16.24 -39.81 -48.00
CA ASP A 4 -17.53 -40.52 -47.92
C ASP A 4 -17.83 -41.18 -46.57
N LYS A 5 -16.97 -40.98 -45.55
CA LYS A 5 -17.22 -41.45 -44.17
C LYS A 5 -17.68 -40.35 -43.21
N MET A 6 -17.80 -39.11 -43.66
CA MET A 6 -18.17 -37.96 -42.82
C MET A 6 -19.66 -37.58 -42.92
N LYS A 7 -20.36 -37.96 -44.01
CA LYS A 7 -21.79 -37.68 -44.19
C LYS A 7 -22.71 -38.65 -43.44
N ASP A 8 -22.27 -39.89 -43.23
CA ASP A 8 -23.09 -40.93 -42.58
C ASP A 8 -23.12 -40.84 -41.04
N ARG A 9 -22.19 -40.08 -40.44
CA ARG A 9 -22.19 -39.80 -38.99
C ARG A 9 -23.03 -38.58 -38.62
N LEU A 10 -23.24 -37.63 -39.53
CA LEU A 10 -24.10 -36.46 -39.27
C LEU A 10 -25.60 -36.78 -39.35
N ASN A 11 -26.01 -37.76 -40.16
CA ASN A 11 -27.43 -38.10 -40.34
C ASN A 11 -28.02 -39.03 -39.27
N LYS A 12 -27.19 -39.60 -38.36
CA LYS A 12 -27.68 -40.33 -37.17
C LYS A 12 -27.93 -39.44 -35.95
N ILE A 13 -27.56 -38.16 -36.01
CA ILE A 13 -27.72 -37.20 -34.90
C ILE A 13 -29.00 -36.35 -35.06
N LEU A 14 -29.67 -36.41 -36.21
CA LEU A 14 -30.80 -35.51 -36.56
C LEU A 14 -32.18 -36.18 -36.66
N ARG A 15 -32.34 -37.44 -36.23
CA ARG A 15 -33.65 -38.12 -36.19
C ARG A 15 -33.83 -38.97 -34.94
N ALA A 16 -33.93 -38.28 -33.80
CA ALA A 16 -34.57 -38.79 -32.59
C ALA A 16 -35.14 -37.59 -31.83
N GLY A 17 -36.10 -36.92 -32.47
CA GLY A 17 -36.92 -35.91 -31.82
C GLY A 17 -38.07 -36.57 -31.07
N SER A 18 -38.30 -36.05 -29.86
CA SER A 18 -39.58 -36.02 -29.16
C SER A 18 -40.02 -37.32 -28.48
N PHE A 19 -39.93 -37.37 -27.15
CA PHE A 19 -41.11 -37.47 -26.27
C PHE A 19 -40.68 -37.37 -24.79
N ALA A 20 -41.44 -36.56 -24.03
CA ALA A 20 -41.45 -36.45 -22.57
C ALA A 20 -40.20 -35.87 -21.87
N ALA A 21 -40.13 -34.54 -21.84
CA ALA A 21 -39.43 -33.80 -20.81
C ALA A 21 -40.12 -34.01 -19.45
N ALA A 22 -39.69 -35.03 -18.70
CA ALA A 22 -39.91 -35.08 -17.26
C ALA A 22 -38.76 -34.30 -16.61
N ILE A 23 -38.96 -32.98 -16.46
CA ILE A 23 -38.15 -32.13 -15.59
C ILE A 23 -38.44 -32.61 -14.16
N ALA A 24 -37.74 -33.64 -13.71
CA ALA A 24 -37.50 -33.84 -12.29
C ALA A 24 -36.45 -32.81 -11.88
N GLY A 25 -36.87 -31.55 -11.84
CA GLY A 25 -36.17 -30.52 -11.11
C GLY A 25 -36.18 -30.97 -9.66
N PHE A 26 -35.08 -31.53 -9.19
CA PHE A 26 -34.78 -31.61 -7.78
C PHE A 26 -34.60 -30.16 -7.33
N LEU A 27 -35.74 -29.49 -7.08
CA LEU A 27 -35.84 -28.38 -6.17
C LEU A 27 -35.36 -28.93 -4.83
N ILE A 28 -34.06 -28.83 -4.61
CA ILE A 28 -33.54 -28.72 -3.25
C ILE A 28 -34.07 -27.35 -2.78
N LEU A 29 -35.34 -27.30 -2.40
CA LEU A 29 -35.73 -26.39 -1.33
C LEU A 29 -34.86 -26.87 -0.16
N SER A 30 -33.76 -26.16 0.08
CA SER A 30 -33.29 -26.07 1.46
C SER A 30 -34.47 -25.51 2.21
N ALA A 31 -35.22 -26.40 2.86
CA ALA A 31 -36.07 -26.02 3.98
C ALA A 31 -35.11 -25.38 4.97
N ARG A 32 -34.97 -24.05 4.91
CA ARG A 32 -34.53 -23.30 6.08
C ARG A 32 -35.50 -23.76 7.16
N ALA A 33 -34.98 -24.47 8.15
CA ALA A 33 -35.78 -24.90 9.29
C ALA A 33 -36.59 -23.67 9.74
N GLN A 34 -37.91 -23.82 9.92
CA GLN A 34 -38.75 -22.73 10.41
C GLN A 34 -38.06 -22.11 11.62
N ASP A 35 -37.68 -20.84 11.49
CA ASP A 35 -37.09 -20.02 12.54
C ASP A 35 -38.19 -19.05 12.97
N THR A 36 -38.99 -19.48 13.95
CA THR A 36 -40.12 -18.70 14.47
C THR A 36 -39.64 -17.38 15.07
N CYS A 37 -38.39 -17.33 15.56
CA CYS A 37 -37.78 -16.12 16.08
C CYS A 37 -37.71 -15.05 14.99
N LEU A 38 -37.16 -15.37 13.81
CA LEU A 38 -37.03 -14.39 12.73
C LEU A 38 -38.39 -13.90 12.22
N GLU A 39 -39.33 -14.82 11.99
CA GLU A 39 -40.65 -14.47 11.45
C GLU A 39 -41.41 -13.55 12.40
N CYS A 40 -41.47 -13.91 13.70
CA CYS A 40 -42.15 -13.11 14.72
C CYS A 40 -41.46 -11.76 14.91
N HIS A 41 -40.14 -11.74 15.13
CA HIS A 41 -39.40 -10.48 15.37
C HIS A 41 -39.42 -9.53 14.17
N ARG A 42 -39.56 -10.02 12.95
CA ARG A 42 -39.65 -9.17 11.75
C ARG A 42 -40.95 -8.37 11.69
N GLN A 43 -42.00 -8.86 12.34
CA GLN A 43 -43.31 -8.22 12.42
C GLN A 43 -43.44 -7.31 13.65
N MET A 44 -42.43 -7.27 14.53
CA MET A 44 -42.40 -6.37 15.69
C MET A 44 -42.03 -4.93 15.29
N GLU A 45 -42.06 -4.04 16.27
CA GLU A 45 -41.70 -2.64 16.11
C GLU A 45 -40.31 -2.33 16.70
N GLU A 46 -39.69 -1.26 16.17
CA GLU A 46 -38.49 -0.61 16.71
C GLU A 46 -37.31 -1.56 16.99
N ASP A 47 -36.90 -1.64 18.26
CA ASP A 47 -35.69 -2.32 18.72
C ASP A 47 -35.74 -3.83 18.50
N LEU A 48 -36.93 -4.42 18.50
CA LEU A 48 -37.11 -5.87 18.31
C LEU A 48 -37.13 -6.26 16.83
N GLN A 49 -37.50 -5.35 15.94
CA GLN A 49 -37.45 -5.57 14.49
C GLN A 49 -36.04 -5.40 13.94
N THR A 50 -35.30 -4.41 14.44
CA THR A 50 -34.01 -3.98 13.89
C THR A 50 -33.01 -5.12 13.64
N PRO A 51 -32.82 -6.10 14.55
CA PRO A 51 -31.93 -7.25 14.32
C PRO A 51 -32.27 -8.07 13.06
N THR A 52 -33.56 -8.12 12.67
CA THR A 52 -34.05 -8.91 11.54
C THR A 52 -33.77 -8.26 10.19
N LEU A 53 -33.63 -6.93 10.15
CA LEU A 53 -33.51 -6.17 8.89
C LEU A 53 -32.20 -6.44 8.14
N HIS A 54 -31.15 -6.80 8.87
CA HIS A 54 -29.81 -7.01 8.30
C HIS A 54 -29.36 -8.48 8.33
N ILE A 55 -30.23 -9.39 8.77
CA ILE A 55 -29.86 -10.78 9.04
C ILE A 55 -29.43 -11.55 7.79
N GLU A 56 -29.98 -11.23 6.61
CA GLU A 56 -29.60 -11.91 5.36
C GLU A 56 -28.16 -11.57 4.92
N ALA A 57 -27.62 -10.43 5.37
CA ALA A 57 -26.23 -10.07 5.13
C ALA A 57 -25.27 -10.65 6.18
N ASP A 58 -25.81 -11.16 7.30
CA ASP A 58 -25.03 -11.68 8.42
C ASP A 58 -24.27 -12.95 8.03
N VAL A 59 -22.97 -12.97 8.32
CA VAL A 59 -22.09 -14.09 7.98
C VAL A 59 -22.44 -15.36 8.74
N HIS A 60 -22.93 -15.27 9.96
CA HIS A 60 -23.34 -16.42 10.77
C HIS A 60 -24.65 -16.98 10.23
N TYR A 61 -25.63 -16.11 9.93
CA TYR A 61 -26.91 -16.53 9.35
C TYR A 61 -26.75 -17.21 7.98
N GLN A 62 -25.90 -16.65 7.12
CA GLN A 62 -25.54 -17.27 5.83
C GLN A 62 -24.88 -18.64 5.96
N ARG A 63 -24.36 -18.98 7.15
CA ARG A 63 -23.76 -20.27 7.48
C ARG A 63 -24.68 -21.17 8.29
N GLY A 64 -25.96 -20.82 8.40
CA GLY A 64 -26.98 -21.63 9.05
C GLY A 64 -27.04 -21.47 10.58
N ILE A 65 -26.39 -20.45 11.14
CA ILE A 65 -26.53 -20.10 12.56
C ILE A 65 -27.73 -19.17 12.69
N SER A 66 -28.83 -19.69 13.24
CA SER A 66 -30.06 -18.94 13.51
C SER A 66 -29.95 -18.03 14.73
N CYS A 67 -31.01 -17.25 15.02
CA CYS A 67 -31.13 -16.44 16.23
C CYS A 67 -30.82 -17.26 17.50
N ALA A 68 -31.39 -18.47 17.58
CA ALA A 68 -31.19 -19.40 18.69
C ALA A 68 -29.75 -19.95 18.78
N GLY A 69 -29.00 -19.99 17.68
CA GLY A 69 -27.58 -20.36 17.71
C GLY A 69 -26.73 -19.40 18.54
N CYS A 70 -27.09 -18.11 18.52
CA CYS A 70 -26.46 -17.07 19.32
C CYS A 70 -27.13 -16.93 20.70
N HIS A 71 -28.44 -16.72 20.74
CA HIS A 71 -29.18 -16.35 21.94
C HIS A 71 -29.79 -17.52 22.72
N GLY A 72 -29.73 -18.75 22.21
CA GLY A 72 -30.42 -19.91 22.79
C GLY A 72 -31.93 -19.86 22.55
N GLY A 73 -32.69 -20.68 23.28
CA GLY A 73 -34.14 -20.81 23.09
C GLY A 73 -34.52 -21.89 22.07
N ASP A 74 -35.81 -21.99 21.79
CA ASP A 74 -36.39 -22.99 20.88
C ASP A 74 -36.97 -22.32 19.63
N PRO A 75 -36.27 -22.35 18.48
CA PRO A 75 -36.68 -21.64 17.27
C PRO A 75 -37.86 -22.30 16.53
N LYS A 76 -38.41 -23.39 17.09
CA LYS A 76 -39.58 -24.10 16.58
C LYS A 76 -40.83 -23.86 17.42
N GLU A 77 -40.68 -23.19 18.55
CA GLU A 77 -41.78 -22.85 19.45
C GLU A 77 -42.33 -21.47 19.06
N GLU A 78 -43.65 -21.35 19.00
CA GLU A 78 -44.33 -20.10 18.61
C GLU A 78 -44.67 -19.27 19.84
N ASP A 79 -44.84 -19.91 21.01
CA ASP A 79 -45.09 -19.21 22.26
C ASP A 79 -43.81 -18.46 22.71
N PRO A 80 -43.84 -17.13 22.89
CA PRO A 80 -42.68 -16.33 23.30
C PRO A 80 -42.08 -16.76 24.66
N ASP A 81 -42.92 -17.13 25.64
CA ASP A 81 -42.47 -17.49 26.99
C ASP A 81 -41.79 -18.87 26.99
N LEU A 82 -42.24 -19.77 26.11
CA LEU A 82 -41.65 -21.10 25.94
C LEU A 82 -40.41 -21.06 25.05
N SER A 83 -40.45 -20.31 23.94
CA SER A 83 -39.35 -20.17 22.98
C SER A 83 -38.15 -19.43 23.57
N MET A 84 -38.37 -18.37 24.36
CA MET A 84 -37.33 -17.59 25.04
C MET A 84 -37.13 -18.00 26.51
N SER A 85 -37.54 -19.22 26.88
CA SER A 85 -37.38 -19.72 28.24
C SER A 85 -35.89 -19.89 28.62
N PRO A 86 -35.44 -19.45 29.81
CA PRO A 86 -34.12 -19.78 30.34
C PRO A 86 -33.87 -21.30 30.44
N ALA A 87 -34.92 -22.11 30.62
CA ALA A 87 -34.82 -23.57 30.64
C ALA A 87 -34.39 -24.15 29.28
N LYS A 88 -34.64 -23.42 28.19
CA LYS A 88 -34.19 -23.72 26.82
C LYS A 88 -32.84 -23.07 26.49
N GLY A 89 -32.14 -22.57 27.50
CA GLY A 89 -30.83 -21.93 27.35
C GLY A 89 -30.88 -20.54 26.73
N PHE A 90 -32.05 -19.89 26.71
CA PHE A 90 -32.16 -18.51 26.24
C PHE A 90 -31.40 -17.55 27.18
N ILE A 91 -30.56 -16.69 26.61
CA ILE A 91 -29.68 -15.78 27.37
C ILE A 91 -30.00 -14.30 27.17
N GLY A 92 -30.86 -13.95 26.22
CA GLY A 92 -31.14 -12.55 25.85
C GLY A 92 -29.90 -11.79 25.40
N VAL A 93 -29.82 -10.49 25.74
CA VAL A 93 -28.69 -9.61 25.38
C VAL A 93 -27.57 -9.74 26.42
N PRO A 94 -26.37 -10.23 26.04
CA PRO A 94 -25.26 -10.39 26.99
C PRO A 94 -24.74 -9.05 27.52
N LYS A 95 -24.28 -9.03 28.78
CA LYS A 95 -23.60 -7.85 29.35
C LYS A 95 -22.24 -7.62 28.68
N PRO A 96 -21.71 -6.38 28.63
CA PRO A 96 -20.44 -6.08 27.98
C PRO A 96 -19.26 -6.97 28.40
N GLN A 97 -19.15 -7.30 29.70
CA GLN A 97 -18.08 -8.16 30.22
C GLN A 97 -18.20 -9.62 29.76
N GLN A 98 -19.40 -10.05 29.38
CA GLN A 98 -19.67 -11.42 28.91
C GLN A 98 -19.40 -11.57 27.42
N LEU A 99 -19.38 -10.47 26.65
CA LEU A 99 -19.25 -10.49 25.18
C LEU A 99 -18.00 -11.23 24.67
N PRO A 100 -16.79 -11.06 25.25
CA PRO A 100 -15.63 -11.81 24.78
C PRO A 100 -15.81 -13.32 24.93
N ALA A 101 -16.34 -13.77 26.08
CA ALA A 101 -16.61 -15.18 26.33
C ALA A 101 -17.75 -15.71 25.44
N PHE A 102 -18.77 -14.87 25.20
CA PHE A 102 -19.91 -15.18 24.33
C PHE A 102 -19.46 -15.52 22.91
N CYS A 103 -18.63 -14.67 22.29
CA CYS A 103 -18.12 -14.91 20.95
C CYS A 103 -17.14 -16.10 20.91
N ALA A 104 -16.34 -16.25 21.97
CA ALA A 104 -15.32 -17.28 22.09
C ALA A 104 -15.88 -18.71 22.23
N ARG A 105 -17.16 -18.87 22.61
CA ARG A 105 -17.86 -20.17 22.57
C ARG A 105 -17.65 -20.92 21.25
N CYS A 106 -17.60 -20.17 20.15
CA CYS A 106 -17.33 -20.69 18.82
C CYS A 106 -15.97 -20.22 18.30
N HIS A 107 -15.67 -18.92 18.36
CA HIS A 107 -14.44 -18.34 17.78
C HIS A 107 -13.17 -18.61 18.60
N SER A 108 -13.25 -19.43 19.64
CA SER A 108 -12.08 -19.99 20.34
C SER A 108 -12.09 -21.51 20.42
N ASP A 109 -12.95 -22.16 19.63
CA ASP A 109 -13.00 -23.61 19.47
C ASP A 109 -12.56 -23.99 18.05
N VAL A 110 -11.38 -24.61 17.95
CA VAL A 110 -10.79 -25.05 16.69
C VAL A 110 -11.65 -26.12 16.02
N GLU A 111 -12.15 -27.09 16.79
CA GLU A 111 -12.92 -28.20 16.25
C GLU A 111 -14.26 -27.71 15.73
N TYR A 112 -14.91 -26.81 16.45
CA TYR A 112 -16.13 -26.15 15.97
C TYR A 112 -15.85 -25.35 14.68
N MET A 113 -14.84 -24.47 14.68
CA MET A 113 -14.58 -23.57 13.55
C MET A 113 -14.10 -24.28 12.29
N LYS A 114 -13.46 -25.44 12.38
CA LYS A 114 -13.07 -26.26 11.23
C LYS A 114 -14.25 -26.64 10.33
N HIS A 115 -15.43 -26.83 10.89
CA HIS A 115 -16.65 -27.14 10.14
C HIS A 115 -17.10 -25.98 9.23
N TYR A 116 -16.72 -24.74 9.56
CA TYR A 116 -17.16 -23.54 8.84
C TYR A 116 -16.05 -22.87 8.03
N ASN A 117 -14.89 -22.68 8.65
CA ASN A 117 -13.71 -22.09 8.02
C ASN A 117 -12.44 -22.55 8.76
N PRO A 118 -11.77 -23.61 8.30
CA PRO A 118 -10.57 -24.13 8.96
C PRO A 118 -9.37 -23.17 8.88
N LYS A 119 -9.43 -22.11 8.06
CA LYS A 119 -8.39 -21.08 7.97
C LYS A 119 -8.60 -19.94 8.97
N LEU A 120 -9.73 -19.89 9.67
CA LEU A 120 -9.99 -18.81 10.63
C LEU A 120 -9.20 -19.06 11.91
N PRO A 121 -8.38 -18.10 12.38
CA PRO A 121 -7.68 -18.25 13.66
C PRO A 121 -8.67 -18.21 14.82
N THR A 122 -8.44 -19.06 15.83
CA THR A 122 -9.31 -19.21 17.02
C THR A 122 -8.66 -18.69 18.31
N ASP A 123 -7.48 -18.11 18.22
CA ASP A 123 -6.75 -17.53 19.34
C ASP A 123 -7.17 -16.07 19.64
N GLN A 124 -8.19 -15.54 18.96
CA GLN A 124 -8.58 -14.13 19.05
C GLN A 124 -8.98 -13.69 20.47
N LEU A 125 -9.64 -14.56 21.25
CA LEU A 125 -9.92 -14.24 22.66
C LEU A 125 -8.63 -14.14 23.48
N ALA A 126 -7.67 -15.02 23.24
CA ALA A 126 -6.38 -15.00 23.92
C ALA A 126 -5.63 -13.71 23.56
N GLN A 127 -5.61 -13.32 22.29
CA GLN A 127 -5.05 -12.04 21.84
C GLN A 127 -5.77 -10.85 22.48
N TYR A 128 -7.11 -10.83 22.48
CA TYR A 128 -7.90 -9.75 23.09
C TYR A 128 -7.57 -9.51 24.56
N LYS A 129 -7.36 -10.58 25.33
CA LYS A 129 -6.94 -10.48 26.74
C LYS A 129 -5.57 -9.82 26.93
N THR A 130 -4.70 -9.81 25.92
CA THR A 130 -3.42 -9.10 25.96
C THR A 130 -3.57 -7.59 25.72
N SER A 131 -4.60 -7.17 24.98
CA SER A 131 -4.85 -5.77 24.61
C SER A 131 -5.18 -4.89 25.81
N VAL A 132 -4.98 -3.58 25.67
CA VAL A 132 -5.36 -2.61 26.72
C VAL A 132 -6.88 -2.60 26.94
N HIS A 133 -7.67 -2.79 25.87
CA HIS A 133 -9.13 -2.92 25.97
C HIS A 133 -9.53 -4.12 26.81
N GLY A 134 -9.00 -5.32 26.50
CA GLY A 134 -9.32 -6.54 27.25
C GLY A 134 -8.85 -6.49 28.71
N LYS A 135 -7.66 -5.93 28.96
CA LYS A 135 -7.13 -5.73 30.33
C LYS A 135 -8.00 -4.79 31.16
N ARG A 136 -8.55 -3.74 30.57
CA ARG A 136 -9.45 -2.80 31.25
C ARG A 136 -10.85 -3.38 31.46
N LEU A 137 -11.40 -4.09 30.47
CA LEU A 137 -12.68 -4.78 30.60
C LEU A 137 -12.66 -5.79 31.74
N ALA A 138 -11.57 -6.54 31.89
CA ALA A 138 -11.36 -7.49 32.99
C ALA A 138 -11.35 -6.81 34.38
N LYS A 139 -11.06 -5.50 34.45
CA LYS A 139 -11.13 -4.68 35.66
C LYS A 139 -12.50 -4.00 35.85
N GLY A 140 -13.48 -4.30 35.00
CA GLY A 140 -14.84 -3.78 35.09
C GLY A 140 -15.11 -2.51 34.27
N ASP A 141 -14.13 -2.00 33.51
CA ASP A 141 -14.31 -0.84 32.64
C ASP A 141 -15.12 -1.24 31.39
N THR A 142 -16.41 -0.91 31.35
CA THR A 142 -17.32 -1.23 30.25
C THR A 142 -17.27 -0.25 29.09
N LEU A 143 -16.55 0.86 29.24
CA LEU A 143 -16.44 1.89 28.21
C LEU A 143 -15.36 1.57 27.17
N VAL A 144 -14.59 0.50 27.36
CA VAL A 144 -13.59 0.03 26.39
C VAL A 144 -14.20 -0.83 25.28
N ALA A 145 -13.49 -0.94 24.16
CA ALA A 145 -13.95 -1.72 23.03
C ALA A 145 -14.01 -3.23 23.36
N THR A 146 -15.04 -3.89 22.85
CA THR A 146 -15.20 -5.36 22.86
C THR A 146 -15.33 -5.87 21.42
N CYS A 147 -15.58 -7.16 21.23
CA CYS A 147 -15.74 -7.77 19.91
C CYS A 147 -16.76 -7.02 19.04
N ILE A 148 -17.90 -6.64 19.65
CA ILE A 148 -19.01 -5.99 18.93
C ILE A 148 -18.72 -4.54 18.58
N SER A 149 -17.76 -3.89 19.25
CA SER A 149 -17.40 -2.50 18.97
C SER A 149 -16.77 -2.34 17.59
N CYS A 150 -16.18 -3.41 17.05
CA CYS A 150 -15.61 -3.43 15.71
C CYS A 150 -16.47 -4.26 14.74
N HIS A 151 -17.02 -5.40 15.17
CA HIS A 151 -17.73 -6.32 14.27
C HIS A 151 -19.24 -6.07 14.17
N GLY A 152 -19.84 -5.31 15.09
CA GLY A 152 -21.29 -5.20 15.23
C GLY A 152 -21.91 -6.35 16.05
N VAL A 153 -23.25 -6.34 16.14
CA VAL A 153 -24.04 -7.31 16.93
C VAL A 153 -24.96 -8.18 16.07
N HIS A 154 -25.55 -7.60 15.02
CA HIS A 154 -26.42 -8.27 14.05
C HIS A 154 -26.06 -7.75 12.66
N GLY A 155 -26.21 -8.59 11.63
CA GLY A 155 -25.75 -8.24 10.29
C GLY A 155 -24.21 -8.21 10.21
N ILE A 156 -23.54 -9.05 10.99
CA ILE A 156 -22.08 -9.09 11.09
C ILE A 156 -21.50 -9.49 9.73
N LEU A 157 -20.67 -8.62 9.17
CA LEU A 157 -20.10 -8.80 7.84
C LEU A 157 -18.68 -9.39 7.90
N ARG A 158 -18.30 -10.13 6.86
CA ARG A 158 -16.93 -10.62 6.68
C ARG A 158 -15.95 -9.44 6.58
N PRO A 159 -14.70 -9.57 7.06
CA PRO A 159 -13.68 -8.53 6.92
C PRO A 159 -13.32 -8.18 5.47
N THR A 160 -13.65 -9.04 4.51
CA THR A 160 -13.44 -8.80 3.07
C THR A 160 -14.60 -8.06 2.40
N ASP A 161 -15.74 -7.90 3.08
CA ASP A 161 -16.88 -7.11 2.57
C ASP A 161 -16.59 -5.63 2.80
N THR A 162 -16.68 -4.81 1.74
CA THR A 162 -16.36 -3.37 1.80
C THR A 162 -17.28 -2.56 2.72
N ARG A 163 -18.46 -3.11 3.07
CA ARG A 163 -19.40 -2.52 4.03
C ARG A 163 -19.05 -2.85 5.47
N SER A 164 -18.17 -3.84 5.71
CA SER A 164 -17.78 -4.25 7.06
C SER A 164 -17.01 -3.13 7.77
N PRO A 165 -17.30 -2.83 9.04
CA PRO A 165 -16.51 -1.84 9.78
C PRO A 165 -15.04 -2.28 9.98
N VAL A 166 -14.77 -3.58 9.90
CA VAL A 166 -13.41 -4.14 9.94
C VAL A 166 -12.80 -4.39 8.56
N PHE A 167 -13.45 -3.93 7.48
CA PHE A 167 -12.79 -3.83 6.18
C PHE A 167 -11.62 -2.85 6.28
N LYS A 168 -10.48 -3.17 5.66
CA LYS A 168 -9.22 -2.45 5.90
C LYS A 168 -9.33 -0.93 5.73
N ALA A 169 -10.05 -0.45 4.71
CA ALA A 169 -10.26 0.99 4.50
C ALA A 169 -11.25 1.64 5.50
N ASN A 170 -12.07 0.85 6.19
CA ASN A 170 -13.02 1.33 7.20
C ASN A 170 -12.41 1.35 8.61
N ILE A 171 -11.36 0.56 8.87
CA ILE A 171 -10.68 0.47 10.17
C ILE A 171 -10.35 1.85 10.77
N PRO A 172 -9.76 2.81 10.03
CA PRO A 172 -9.47 4.14 10.60
C PRO A 172 -10.72 4.83 11.16
N LYS A 173 -11.85 4.74 10.45
CA LYS A 173 -13.12 5.30 10.89
C LYS A 173 -13.71 4.53 12.09
N THR A 174 -13.58 3.22 12.10
CA THR A 174 -14.02 2.36 13.21
C THR A 174 -13.28 2.72 14.51
N CYS A 175 -11.96 2.90 14.44
CA CYS A 175 -11.17 3.37 15.58
C CYS A 175 -11.57 4.78 16.00
N ALA A 176 -11.75 5.68 15.04
CA ALA A 176 -12.12 7.08 15.29
C ALA A 176 -13.48 7.23 16.00
N GLY A 177 -14.41 6.28 15.82
CA GLY A 177 -15.69 6.28 16.52
C GLY A 177 -15.58 6.35 18.05
N CYS A 178 -14.46 5.90 18.62
CA CYS A 178 -14.14 6.11 20.03
C CYS A 178 -12.93 7.03 20.24
N HIS A 179 -11.87 6.86 19.45
CA HIS A 179 -10.60 7.55 19.67
C HIS A 179 -10.59 9.01 19.18
N ALA A 180 -11.57 9.45 18.39
CA ALA A 180 -11.75 10.86 18.05
C ALA A 180 -12.78 11.56 18.96
N ASP A 181 -13.44 10.82 19.88
CA ASP A 181 -14.40 11.38 20.83
C ASP A 181 -13.67 11.93 22.06
N GLN A 182 -13.59 13.26 22.15
CA GLN A 182 -12.93 13.96 23.25
C GLN A 182 -13.57 13.66 24.61
N LYS A 183 -14.91 13.55 24.69
CA LYS A 183 -15.59 13.28 25.96
C LYS A 183 -15.26 11.88 26.46
N ARG A 184 -15.29 10.89 25.56
CA ARG A 184 -14.97 9.51 25.89
C ARG A 184 -13.49 9.34 26.24
N MET A 185 -12.58 9.96 25.48
CA MET A 185 -11.14 9.81 25.67
C MET A 185 -10.56 10.63 26.82
N ALA A 186 -11.27 11.67 27.30
CA ALA A 186 -10.83 12.48 28.44
C ALA A 186 -10.56 11.64 29.70
N ALA A 187 -11.41 10.65 30.00
CA ALA A 187 -11.23 9.74 31.13
C ALA A 187 -9.94 8.91 31.05
N TYR A 188 -9.42 8.70 29.84
CA TYR A 188 -8.22 7.92 29.56
C TYR A 188 -6.98 8.77 29.34
N LYS A 189 -7.12 10.10 29.25
CA LYS A 189 -6.03 11.04 28.90
C LYS A 189 -5.36 10.69 27.55
N ILE A 190 -6.16 10.19 26.61
CA ILE A 190 -5.70 9.86 25.26
C ILE A 190 -6.01 11.07 24.37
N PRO A 191 -5.05 11.57 23.57
CA PRO A 191 -5.34 12.61 22.58
C PRO A 191 -6.37 12.12 21.56
N THR A 192 -7.03 13.01 20.82
CA THR A 192 -8.09 12.63 19.86
C THR A 192 -7.83 13.05 18.41
N ASN A 193 -6.63 13.56 18.14
CA ASN A 193 -6.22 14.02 16.81
C ASN A 193 -5.65 12.92 15.92
N GLN A 194 -5.47 11.68 16.42
CA GLN A 194 -4.76 10.61 15.69
C GLN A 194 -5.46 10.22 14.40
N TYR A 195 -6.80 10.29 14.36
CA TYR A 195 -7.54 10.04 13.12
C TYR A 195 -7.22 11.11 12.08
N HIS A 196 -7.27 12.39 12.45
CA HIS A 196 -6.91 13.50 11.58
C HIS A 196 -5.45 13.38 11.08
N ASP A 197 -4.52 13.14 12.00
CA ASP A 197 -3.11 12.93 11.69
C ASP A 197 -2.88 11.76 10.72
N TYR A 198 -3.61 10.66 10.91
CA TYR A 198 -3.57 9.51 10.02
C TYR A 198 -4.07 9.86 8.62
N LEU A 199 -5.14 10.65 8.48
CA LEU A 199 -5.64 11.09 7.17
C LEU A 199 -4.57 11.87 6.39
N GLU A 200 -3.75 12.65 7.07
CA GLU A 200 -2.68 13.43 6.45
C GLU A 200 -1.42 12.59 6.12
N SER A 201 -1.29 11.42 6.74
CA SER A 201 -0.15 10.52 6.56
C SER A 201 -0.09 9.88 5.18
N VAL A 202 1.09 9.41 4.79
CA VAL A 202 1.28 8.63 3.56
C VAL A 202 0.42 7.38 3.53
N HIS A 203 0.29 6.69 4.67
CA HIS A 203 -0.52 5.47 4.77
C HIS A 203 -2.01 5.79 4.61
N GLY A 204 -2.50 6.85 5.25
CA GLY A 204 -3.90 7.29 5.12
C GLY A 204 -4.24 7.73 3.70
N LYS A 205 -3.38 8.54 3.06
CA LYS A 205 -3.58 8.96 1.67
C LYS A 205 -3.61 7.77 0.70
N LEU A 206 -2.68 6.83 0.85
CA LEU A 206 -2.65 5.63 0.00
C LEU A 206 -3.88 4.75 0.23
N LEU A 207 -4.25 4.47 1.49
CA LEU A 207 -5.35 3.57 1.81
C LEU A 207 -6.72 4.18 1.47
N LEU A 208 -6.95 5.45 1.82
CA LEU A 208 -8.27 6.07 1.79
C LEU A 208 -8.54 6.84 0.50
N GLU A 209 -7.54 7.56 -0.03
CA GLU A 209 -7.70 8.33 -1.27
C GLU A 209 -7.40 7.46 -2.48
N LYS A 210 -6.25 6.78 -2.50
CA LYS A 210 -5.84 5.93 -3.64
C LYS A 210 -6.42 4.51 -3.62
N LYS A 211 -7.08 4.10 -2.53
CA LYS A 211 -7.69 2.77 -2.35
C LYS A 211 -6.68 1.61 -2.42
N GLU A 212 -5.43 1.88 -2.04
CA GLU A 212 -4.37 0.88 -2.02
C GLU A 212 -4.44 0.07 -0.71
N LEU A 213 -5.06 -1.12 -0.76
CA LEU A 213 -5.23 -1.99 0.42
C LEU A 213 -3.90 -2.55 0.96
N SER A 214 -2.80 -2.40 0.22
CA SER A 214 -1.44 -2.70 0.69
C SER A 214 -0.94 -1.68 1.72
N ALA A 215 -1.47 -0.46 1.73
CA ALA A 215 -1.09 0.57 2.70
C ALA A 215 -1.55 0.22 4.12
N ALA A 216 -0.79 0.65 5.12
CA ALA A 216 -1.05 0.31 6.52
C ALA A 216 -2.30 1.02 7.08
N ALA A 217 -3.20 0.27 7.73
CA ALA A 217 -4.28 0.75 8.58
C ALA A 217 -3.85 0.80 10.05
N CYS A 218 -4.71 1.30 10.93
CA CYS A 218 -4.42 1.43 12.37
C CYS A 218 -3.99 0.10 13.01
N THR A 219 -4.64 -1.00 12.62
CA THR A 219 -4.39 -2.33 13.18
C THR A 219 -3.10 -2.99 12.67
N ASP A 220 -2.52 -2.51 11.57
CA ASP A 220 -1.23 -2.99 11.09
C ASP A 220 -0.09 -2.57 12.04
N CYS A 221 -0.29 -1.52 12.85
CA CYS A 221 0.65 -1.08 13.89
C CYS A 221 0.19 -1.45 15.31
N HIS A 222 -1.11 -1.36 15.61
CA HIS A 222 -1.67 -1.58 16.97
C HIS A 222 -2.17 -3.01 17.21
N GLY A 223 -2.22 -3.86 16.19
CA GLY A 223 -2.81 -5.20 16.24
C GLY A 223 -4.31 -5.20 15.95
N ASN A 224 -4.82 -6.32 15.40
CA ASN A 224 -6.26 -6.49 15.10
C ASN A 224 -7.08 -6.90 16.33
N HIS A 225 -6.56 -7.86 17.11
CA HIS A 225 -7.18 -8.32 18.36
C HIS A 225 -6.22 -8.28 19.55
N GLY A 226 -4.91 -8.13 19.32
CA GLY A 226 -3.88 -8.13 20.37
C GLY A 226 -3.51 -6.74 20.90
N ALA A 227 -2.49 -6.69 21.77
CA ALA A 227 -1.84 -5.44 22.17
C ALA A 227 -0.96 -4.85 21.06
N SER A 228 -0.45 -5.70 20.18
CA SER A 228 0.42 -5.41 19.05
C SER A 228 0.21 -6.49 17.98
N PRO A 229 0.66 -6.26 16.73
CA PRO A 229 0.68 -7.31 15.71
C PRO A 229 1.51 -8.52 16.18
N PRO A 230 1.17 -9.75 15.74
CA PRO A 230 1.90 -10.96 16.12
C PRO A 230 3.41 -10.84 15.85
N GLY A 231 4.24 -11.26 16.80
CA GLY A 231 5.70 -11.20 16.69
C GLY A 231 6.34 -9.88 17.13
N LEU A 232 5.56 -8.83 17.38
CA LEU A 232 6.06 -7.54 17.86
C LEU A 232 5.81 -7.35 19.35
N SER A 233 6.85 -6.97 20.10
CA SER A 233 6.75 -6.63 21.52
C SER A 233 6.25 -5.20 21.78
N ASP A 234 6.37 -4.31 20.79
CA ASP A 234 5.93 -2.92 20.87
C ASP A 234 5.51 -2.37 19.49
N VAL A 235 4.58 -1.42 19.51
CA VAL A 235 4.05 -0.72 18.32
C VAL A 235 5.16 0.02 17.57
N ALA A 236 6.19 0.52 18.27
CA ALA A 236 7.32 1.20 17.63
C ALA A 236 8.09 0.30 16.64
N GLY A 237 8.04 -1.02 16.83
CA GLY A 237 8.67 -2.00 15.94
C GLY A 237 7.90 -2.25 14.64
N ALA A 238 6.62 -1.86 14.55
CA ALA A 238 5.75 -2.24 13.44
C ALA A 238 6.21 -1.71 12.07
N CYS A 239 6.97 -0.62 12.04
CA CYS A 239 7.52 -0.08 10.80
C CYS A 239 8.43 -1.10 10.09
N GLY A 240 9.20 -1.88 10.86
CA GLY A 240 10.21 -2.79 10.33
C GLY A 240 9.66 -4.05 9.67
N GLU A 241 8.40 -4.40 9.90
CA GLU A 241 7.75 -5.56 9.25
C GLU A 241 7.55 -5.33 7.75
N CYS A 242 7.29 -4.07 7.34
CA CYS A 242 7.13 -3.70 5.93
C CYS A 242 8.33 -2.92 5.38
N HIS A 243 9.15 -2.30 6.23
CA HIS A 243 10.38 -1.61 5.85
C HIS A 243 11.64 -2.37 6.37
N PRO A 244 11.84 -3.64 6.01
CA PRO A 244 12.91 -4.47 6.58
C PRO A 244 14.30 -3.95 6.21
N SER A 245 14.48 -3.41 5.00
CA SER A 245 15.77 -2.83 4.60
C SER A 245 16.17 -1.65 5.50
N ASN A 246 15.24 -0.76 5.81
CA ASN A 246 15.51 0.40 6.68
C ASN A 246 15.70 -0.04 8.14
N ARG A 247 14.93 -1.02 8.61
CA ARG A 247 15.11 -1.64 9.93
C ARG A 247 16.51 -2.23 10.05
N ASP A 248 16.94 -3.04 9.09
CA ASP A 248 18.22 -3.75 9.14
C ASP A 248 19.41 -2.78 9.10
N LEU A 249 19.29 -1.67 8.37
CA LEU A 249 20.28 -0.59 8.38
C LEU A 249 20.30 0.14 9.74
N PHE A 250 19.13 0.50 10.27
CA PHE A 250 19.01 1.13 11.59
C PHE A 250 19.56 0.24 12.71
N GLU A 251 19.31 -1.07 12.65
CA GLU A 251 19.80 -2.03 13.64
C GLU A 251 21.32 -2.22 13.62
N LYS A 252 21.99 -1.86 12.53
CA LYS A 252 23.46 -1.84 12.45
C LYS A 252 24.05 -0.47 12.76
N SER A 253 23.18 0.54 12.93
CA SER A 253 23.61 1.92 13.11
C SER A 253 24.07 2.22 14.54
N PRO A 254 24.84 3.31 14.73
CA PRO A 254 25.17 3.83 16.05
C PRO A 254 23.96 4.24 16.90
N HIS A 255 22.77 4.40 16.31
CA HIS A 255 21.55 4.77 17.02
C HIS A 255 20.88 3.61 17.73
N LYS A 256 21.16 2.35 17.37
CA LYS A 256 20.49 1.18 17.97
C LYS A 256 20.60 1.16 19.50
N GLU A 257 21.82 1.13 20.03
CA GLU A 257 22.00 1.00 21.48
C GLU A 257 21.47 2.20 22.28
N PRO A 258 21.76 3.47 21.90
CA PRO A 258 21.21 4.62 22.61
C PRO A 258 19.68 4.64 22.61
N PHE A 259 19.04 4.31 21.49
CA PHE A 259 17.58 4.28 21.40
C PHE A 259 16.97 3.19 22.28
N GLN A 260 17.58 2.01 22.31
CA GLN A 260 17.15 0.92 23.21
C GLN A 260 17.31 1.31 24.68
N LYS A 261 18.48 1.86 25.06
CA LYS A 261 18.77 2.31 26.43
C LYS A 261 17.80 3.42 26.88
N ALA A 262 17.50 4.36 26.01
CA ALA A 262 16.60 5.48 26.27
C ALA A 262 15.11 5.14 26.04
N LYS A 263 14.77 3.92 25.60
CA LYS A 263 13.41 3.48 25.25
C LYS A 263 12.71 4.44 24.28
N LEU A 264 13.47 4.97 23.31
CA LEU A 264 12.94 5.89 22.30
C LEU A 264 12.16 5.11 21.23
N PRO A 265 11.14 5.73 20.60
CA PRO A 265 10.24 5.05 19.67
C PRO A 265 10.84 4.77 18.28
N GLN A 266 12.10 4.33 18.21
CA GLN A 266 12.84 3.92 17.00
C GLN A 266 12.55 4.83 15.80
N CYS A 267 11.94 4.29 14.73
CA CYS A 267 11.62 4.99 13.50
C CYS A 267 10.75 6.23 13.73
N ALA A 268 9.77 6.13 14.65
CA ALA A 268 8.81 7.19 14.92
C ALA A 268 9.42 8.40 15.62
N ALA A 269 10.62 8.25 16.21
CA ALA A 269 11.33 9.39 16.79
C ALA A 269 11.71 10.45 15.73
N CYS A 270 11.96 10.02 14.49
CA CYS A 270 12.30 10.90 13.38
C CYS A 270 11.13 11.09 12.39
N HIS A 271 10.35 10.03 12.16
CA HIS A 271 9.29 10.03 11.13
C HIS A 271 7.87 10.30 11.66
N GLY A 272 7.69 10.37 12.97
CA GLY A 272 6.36 10.37 13.59
C GLY A 272 5.68 9.00 13.54
N ASN A 273 4.45 8.91 14.07
CA ASN A 273 3.71 7.66 14.21
C ASN A 273 2.34 7.67 13.52
N HIS A 274 1.48 8.66 13.80
CA HIS A 274 0.16 8.80 13.21
C HIS A 274 0.18 9.73 12.00
N LYS A 275 0.92 10.84 12.07
CA LYS A 275 1.16 11.78 10.96
C LYS A 275 2.47 11.49 10.22
N VAL A 276 2.63 10.28 9.71
CA VAL A 276 3.83 9.89 8.93
C VAL A 276 3.79 10.57 7.56
N LEU A 277 4.61 11.60 7.37
CA LEU A 277 4.65 12.37 6.12
C LEU A 277 5.62 11.75 5.09
N PRO A 278 5.47 12.08 3.78
CA PRO A 278 6.47 11.69 2.79
C PRO A 278 7.84 12.20 3.23
N PRO A 279 8.89 11.36 3.24
CA PRO A 279 10.22 11.82 3.58
C PRO A 279 10.70 12.81 2.52
N THR A 280 11.22 13.93 2.97
CA THR A 280 11.81 14.95 2.11
C THR A 280 13.26 15.22 2.52
N ASP A 281 14.04 15.85 1.63
CA ASP A 281 15.46 16.06 1.89
C ASP A 281 15.68 17.14 2.99
N GLU A 282 14.63 17.87 3.38
CA GLU A 282 14.61 18.81 4.52
C GLU A 282 14.73 18.11 5.88
N PHE A 283 14.38 16.82 5.97
CA PHE A 283 14.57 16.06 7.20
C PHE A 283 16.06 15.90 7.54
N LEU A 284 16.91 15.95 6.51
CA LEU A 284 18.35 15.79 6.63
C LEU A 284 19.04 17.13 6.92
N GLY A 285 20.21 17.07 7.56
CA GLY A 285 21.02 18.25 7.81
C GLY A 285 20.73 18.92 9.14
N VAL A 286 20.87 20.24 9.14
CA VAL A 286 20.79 21.08 10.36
C VAL A 286 19.96 22.36 10.15
N GLY A 287 19.25 22.43 9.02
CA GLY A 287 18.37 23.54 8.69
C GLY A 287 17.02 23.45 9.38
N GLU A 288 16.15 24.40 9.07
CA GLU A 288 14.75 24.36 9.49
C GLU A 288 14.05 23.10 8.94
N GLY A 289 13.35 22.37 9.81
CA GLY A 289 12.71 21.09 9.47
C GLY A 289 13.60 19.85 9.63
N ALA A 290 14.90 20.01 9.91
CA ALA A 290 15.79 18.86 10.12
C ALA A 290 15.45 18.11 11.41
N VAL A 291 15.44 16.78 11.34
CA VAL A 291 15.08 15.93 12.49
C VAL A 291 16.27 15.66 13.41
N CYS A 292 17.49 15.73 12.86
CA CYS A 292 18.71 15.40 13.60
C CYS A 292 18.97 16.39 14.76
N ILE A 293 18.64 17.66 14.56
CA ILE A 293 18.90 18.74 15.52
C ILE A 293 17.96 18.71 16.75
N GLN A 294 16.92 17.88 16.73
CA GLN A 294 16.07 17.64 17.89
C GLN A 294 16.84 17.00 19.05
N CYS A 295 17.90 16.24 18.72
CA CYS A 295 18.76 15.58 19.70
C CYS A 295 20.24 16.04 19.62
N HIS A 296 20.72 16.41 18.44
CA HIS A 296 22.11 16.79 18.21
C HIS A 296 22.29 18.31 18.17
N LYS A 297 22.88 18.88 19.22
CA LYS A 297 23.19 20.31 19.30
C LYS A 297 24.42 20.67 18.45
N SER A 298 24.51 21.95 18.07
CA SER A 298 25.68 22.51 17.39
C SER A 298 26.97 22.20 18.17
N GLY A 299 28.03 21.85 17.43
CA GLY A 299 29.32 21.40 17.99
C GLY A 299 29.39 19.93 18.39
N SER A 300 28.29 19.16 18.28
CA SER A 300 28.33 17.71 18.45
C SER A 300 28.71 17.00 17.15
N LYS A 301 29.37 15.85 17.27
CA LYS A 301 29.70 15.00 16.11
C LYS A 301 28.47 14.60 15.29
N GLY A 302 27.32 14.39 15.95
CA GLY A 302 26.06 14.06 15.26
C GLY A 302 25.52 15.23 14.43
N TYR A 303 25.66 16.46 14.93
CA TYR A 303 25.29 17.67 14.19
C TYR A 303 26.15 17.85 12.93
N GLU A 304 27.47 17.71 13.07
CA GLU A 304 28.40 17.78 11.94
C GLU A 304 28.15 16.67 10.92
N THR A 305 27.86 15.46 11.40
CA THR A 305 27.53 14.32 10.54
C THR A 305 26.24 14.54 9.76
N ALA A 306 25.20 15.08 10.41
CA ALA A 306 23.95 15.42 9.74
C ALA A 306 24.15 16.49 8.65
N ALA A 307 24.90 17.55 8.95
CA ALA A 307 25.25 18.58 7.98
C ALA A 307 26.04 17.99 6.79
N ALA A 308 26.98 17.10 7.05
CA ALA A 308 27.77 16.44 6.02
C ALA A 308 26.90 15.55 5.11
N PHE A 309 25.95 14.78 5.66
CA PHE A 309 25.03 13.99 4.85
C PHE A 309 24.24 14.86 3.88
N LYS A 310 23.68 15.98 4.35
CA LYS A 310 22.93 16.89 3.49
C LYS A 310 23.79 17.51 2.40
N ALA A 311 24.98 18.01 2.74
CA ALA A 311 25.90 18.61 1.78
C ALA A 311 26.33 17.60 0.70
N LEU A 312 26.59 16.35 1.07
CA LEU A 312 26.94 15.28 0.14
C LEU A 312 25.77 14.96 -0.81
N LEU A 313 24.56 14.78 -0.29
CA LEU A 313 23.38 14.51 -1.11
C LEU A 313 23.06 15.67 -2.07
N ASP A 314 23.12 16.91 -1.58
CA ASP A 314 22.85 18.10 -2.37
C ASP A 314 23.89 18.28 -3.48
N SER A 315 25.17 17.97 -3.23
CA SER A 315 26.21 18.03 -4.26
C SER A 315 26.00 17.01 -5.38
N LEU A 316 25.62 15.76 -5.06
CA LEU A 316 25.28 14.75 -6.07
C LEU A 316 24.05 15.16 -6.89
N LYS A 317 23.01 15.69 -6.24
CA LYS A 317 21.82 16.19 -6.93
C LYS A 317 22.17 17.33 -7.88
N ALA A 318 22.98 18.29 -7.45
CA ALA A 318 23.43 19.39 -8.28
C ALA A 318 24.23 18.90 -9.51
N ALA A 319 25.18 17.99 -9.31
CA ALA A 319 25.95 17.39 -10.41
C ALA A 319 25.06 16.61 -11.39
N THR A 320 24.08 15.87 -10.88
CA THR A 320 23.12 15.11 -11.71
C THR A 320 22.21 16.05 -12.51
N VAL A 321 21.77 17.17 -11.92
CA VAL A 321 20.98 18.19 -12.63
C VAL A 321 21.79 18.86 -13.73
N GLU A 322 23.06 19.20 -13.46
CA GLU A 322 23.97 19.75 -14.48
C GLU A 322 24.16 18.77 -15.64
N ALA A 323 24.47 17.50 -15.32
CA ALA A 323 24.63 16.44 -16.30
C ALA A 323 23.36 16.24 -17.15
N ARG A 324 22.18 16.20 -16.52
CA ARG A 324 20.88 16.13 -17.21
C ARG A 324 20.69 17.30 -18.17
N GLY A 325 21.06 18.51 -17.76
CA GLY A 325 20.99 19.70 -18.60
C GLY A 325 21.83 19.56 -19.88
N LEU A 326 23.05 19.03 -19.76
CA LEU A 326 23.94 18.79 -20.90
C LEU A 326 23.43 17.69 -21.83
N VAL A 327 22.95 16.57 -21.27
CA VAL A 327 22.30 15.51 -22.04
C VAL A 327 21.12 16.06 -22.83
N LYS A 328 20.31 16.91 -22.20
CA LYS A 328 19.15 17.51 -22.87
C LYS A 328 19.56 18.45 -23.99
N LYS A 329 20.61 19.27 -23.78
CA LYS A 329 21.18 20.12 -24.84
C LYS A 329 21.67 19.29 -26.03
N ALA A 330 22.42 18.22 -25.78
CA ALA A 330 22.90 17.32 -26.82
C ALA A 330 21.76 16.63 -27.59
N GLU A 331 20.71 16.19 -26.88
CA GLU A 331 19.51 15.61 -27.51
C GLU A 331 18.81 16.61 -28.44
N VAL A 332 18.54 17.83 -27.96
CA VAL A 332 17.86 18.87 -28.75
C VAL A 332 18.69 19.29 -29.96
N ALA A 333 20.02 19.23 -29.85
CA ALA A 333 20.94 19.51 -30.95
C ALA A 333 21.00 18.38 -32.01
N GLY A 334 20.24 17.28 -31.83
CA GLY A 334 20.16 16.16 -32.76
C GLY A 334 21.24 15.09 -32.55
N VAL A 335 21.96 15.11 -31.43
CA VAL A 335 22.99 14.10 -31.12
C VAL A 335 22.34 12.85 -30.52
N LYS A 336 22.83 11.67 -30.91
CA LYS A 336 22.35 10.39 -30.37
C LYS A 336 22.87 10.20 -28.94
N VAL A 337 22.02 10.47 -27.94
CA VAL A 337 22.37 10.42 -26.51
C VAL A 337 21.88 9.17 -25.76
N GLY A 338 21.55 8.08 -26.48
CA GLY A 338 20.93 6.90 -25.87
C GLY A 338 21.73 6.30 -24.71
N LEU A 339 23.04 6.09 -24.90
CA LEU A 339 23.94 5.59 -23.87
C LEU A 339 24.11 6.59 -22.72
N THR A 340 24.28 7.87 -23.04
CA THR A 340 24.45 8.93 -22.04
C THR A 340 23.22 9.09 -21.15
N LYS A 341 22.01 8.87 -21.70
CA LYS A 341 20.76 8.82 -20.91
C LYS A 341 20.69 7.63 -19.98
N PHE A 342 21.22 6.48 -20.40
CA PHE A 342 21.30 5.30 -19.53
C PHE A 342 22.24 5.57 -18.35
N ASP A 343 23.43 6.13 -18.61
CA ASP A 343 24.37 6.51 -17.56
C ASP A 343 23.81 7.59 -16.61
N LEU A 344 23.00 8.52 -17.15
CA LEU A 344 22.30 9.51 -16.33
C LEU A 344 21.30 8.86 -15.37
N ARG A 345 20.54 7.84 -15.80
CA ARG A 345 19.64 7.10 -14.91
C ARG A 345 20.40 6.40 -13.79
N ALA A 346 21.59 5.85 -14.07
CA ALA A 346 22.42 5.28 -13.03
C ALA A 346 22.85 6.30 -11.96
N CYS A 347 22.94 7.59 -12.29
CA CYS A 347 23.16 8.64 -11.29
C CYS A 347 21.92 8.88 -10.42
N GLU A 348 20.73 8.87 -11.04
CA GLU A 348 19.44 9.01 -10.36
C GLU A 348 19.19 7.83 -9.40
N ASP A 349 19.56 6.62 -9.81
CA ASP A 349 19.48 5.41 -8.98
C ASP A 349 20.37 5.52 -7.74
N VAL A 350 21.56 6.11 -7.84
CA VAL A 350 22.43 6.37 -6.67
C VAL A 350 21.75 7.35 -5.70
N ILE A 351 21.08 8.39 -6.20
CA ILE A 351 20.31 9.33 -5.34
C ILE A 351 19.19 8.56 -4.61
N VAL A 352 18.46 7.70 -5.31
CA VAL A 352 17.41 6.88 -4.68
C VAL A 352 18.00 5.94 -3.63
N HIS A 353 19.07 5.23 -3.96
CA HIS A 353 19.73 4.31 -3.05
C HIS A 353 20.29 5.01 -1.81
N SER A 354 20.84 6.22 -1.97
CA SER A 354 21.37 7.02 -0.87
C SER A 354 20.33 7.29 0.22
N ARG A 355 19.05 7.45 -0.14
CA ARG A 355 17.96 7.68 0.82
C ARG A 355 17.73 6.49 1.75
N SER A 356 17.94 5.27 1.27
CA SER A 356 17.91 4.07 2.12
C SER A 356 19.16 4.02 3.00
N GLU A 357 20.35 4.18 2.40
CA GLU A 357 21.64 4.10 3.12
C GLU A 357 21.80 5.11 4.27
N LEU A 358 21.07 6.24 4.24
CA LEU A 358 21.01 7.17 5.38
C LEU A 358 20.59 6.50 6.70
N HIS A 359 19.80 5.41 6.65
CA HIS A 359 19.36 4.69 7.84
C HIS A 359 20.49 3.90 8.52
N ALA A 360 21.63 3.69 7.86
CA ALA A 360 22.81 3.12 8.49
C ALA A 360 23.52 4.14 9.41
N PHE A 361 23.29 5.44 9.18
CA PHE A 361 23.97 6.56 9.85
C PHE A 361 25.51 6.43 9.83
N ASN A 362 26.06 5.80 8.78
CA ASN A 362 27.48 5.67 8.55
C ASN A 362 27.95 6.67 7.48
N LEU A 363 28.68 7.69 7.92
CA LEU A 363 29.18 8.74 7.02
C LEU A 363 30.21 8.23 6.01
N ALA A 364 31.02 7.21 6.36
CA ALA A 364 32.04 6.69 5.48
C ALA A 364 31.42 5.97 4.27
N ASP A 365 30.49 5.05 4.54
CA ASP A 365 29.78 4.28 3.51
C ASP A 365 28.94 5.21 2.62
N PHE A 366 28.23 6.16 3.24
CA PHE A 366 27.46 7.15 2.49
C PHE A 366 28.35 8.01 1.59
N ARG A 367 29.50 8.48 2.09
CA ARG A 367 30.45 9.25 1.28
C ARG A 367 30.95 8.44 0.09
N ALA A 368 31.27 7.15 0.28
CA ALA A 368 31.70 6.27 -0.80
C ALA A 368 30.62 6.11 -1.88
N LEU A 369 29.36 5.90 -1.46
CA LEU A 369 28.22 5.83 -2.37
C LEU A 369 28.02 7.13 -3.16
N ILE A 370 28.05 8.28 -2.48
CA ILE A 370 27.91 9.58 -3.13
C ILE A 370 29.07 9.83 -4.11
N GLN A 371 30.31 9.47 -3.75
CA GLN A 371 31.46 9.63 -4.63
C GLN A 371 31.37 8.79 -5.90
N ASP A 372 30.82 7.57 -5.80
CA ASP A 372 30.51 6.74 -6.95
C ASP A 372 29.47 7.41 -7.87
N GLY A 373 28.39 7.96 -7.29
CA GLY A 373 27.41 8.78 -8.02
C GLY A 373 28.02 10.00 -8.71
N MET A 374 28.89 10.73 -8.01
CA MET A 374 29.61 11.90 -8.54
C MET A 374 30.49 11.52 -9.74
N THR A 375 31.17 10.37 -9.65
CA THR A 375 32.01 9.84 -10.74
C THR A 375 31.18 9.50 -11.97
N LYS A 376 29.97 8.94 -11.78
CA LYS A 376 29.02 8.69 -12.88
C LYS A 376 28.52 10.00 -13.49
N ALA A 377 28.14 10.99 -12.67
CA ALA A 377 27.68 12.29 -13.15
C ALA A 377 28.75 13.01 -13.98
N GLU A 378 30.01 12.99 -13.54
CA GLU A 378 31.12 13.58 -14.27
C GLU A 378 31.37 12.88 -15.62
N ARG A 379 31.23 11.55 -15.65
CA ARG A 379 31.32 10.78 -16.91
C ARG A 379 30.22 11.18 -17.89
N VAL A 380 28.98 11.30 -17.43
CA VAL A 380 27.83 11.76 -18.23
C VAL A 380 28.07 13.16 -18.77
N LYS A 381 28.54 14.07 -17.91
CA LYS A 381 28.90 15.44 -18.28
C LYS A 381 29.96 15.46 -19.39
N LYS A 382 31.08 14.76 -19.20
CA LYS A 382 32.17 14.68 -20.19
C LYS A 382 31.68 14.09 -21.52
N ALA A 383 30.94 12.99 -21.49
CA ALA A 383 30.38 12.36 -22.69
C ALA A 383 29.43 13.31 -23.45
N SER A 384 28.63 14.09 -22.72
CA SER A 384 27.71 15.07 -23.30
C SER A 384 28.46 16.24 -23.95
N LEU A 385 29.52 16.74 -23.30
CA LEU A 385 30.35 17.82 -23.85
C LEU A 385 31.08 17.39 -25.12
N VAL A 386 31.70 16.20 -25.11
CA VAL A 386 32.36 15.62 -26.30
C VAL A 386 31.36 15.47 -27.44
N SER A 387 30.14 15.01 -27.15
CA SER A 387 29.08 14.85 -28.14
C SER A 387 28.64 16.19 -28.78
N LEU A 388 28.63 17.27 -27.99
CA LEU A 388 28.31 18.62 -28.47
C LEU A 388 29.47 19.21 -29.31
N GLU A 389 30.70 19.01 -28.88
CA GLU A 389 31.90 19.44 -29.61
C GLU A 389 32.01 18.72 -30.98
N ASP A 390 31.80 17.40 -31.00
CA ASP A 390 31.71 16.60 -32.22
C ASP A 390 30.68 17.15 -33.21
N LEU A 391 29.53 17.59 -32.69
CA LEU A 391 28.49 18.21 -33.53
C LEU A 391 28.96 19.53 -34.13
N GLU A 392 29.63 20.38 -33.36
CA GLU A 392 30.18 21.64 -33.88
C GLU A 392 31.24 21.41 -34.95
N ILE A 393 32.12 20.42 -34.76
CA ILE A 393 33.13 20.03 -35.76
C ILE A 393 32.44 19.54 -37.03
N ARG A 394 31.43 18.66 -36.92
CA ARG A 394 30.66 18.16 -38.08
C ARG A 394 29.95 19.29 -38.82
N ARG A 395 29.40 20.28 -38.11
CA ARG A 395 28.78 21.46 -38.73
C ARG A 395 29.80 22.29 -39.50
N LYS A 396 30.95 22.59 -38.90
CA LYS A 396 32.04 23.33 -39.57
C LYS A 396 32.56 22.56 -40.80
N GLY A 397 32.76 21.26 -40.68
CA GLY A 397 33.19 20.39 -41.78
C GLY A 397 32.17 20.29 -42.92
N LEU A 398 30.88 20.24 -42.59
CA LEU A 398 29.80 20.26 -43.59
C LEU A 398 29.76 21.60 -44.34
N ILE A 399 29.89 22.72 -43.63
CA ILE A 399 29.97 24.06 -44.26
C ILE A 399 31.17 24.13 -45.20
N PHE A 400 32.36 23.70 -44.74
CA PHE A 400 33.56 23.68 -45.57
C PHE A 400 33.39 22.82 -46.83
N SER A 401 32.86 21.60 -46.67
CA SER A 401 32.60 20.68 -47.78
C SER A 401 31.59 21.27 -48.77
N ALA A 402 30.52 21.91 -48.27
CA ALA A 402 29.52 22.55 -49.11
C ALA A 402 30.10 23.72 -49.91
N VAL A 403 30.98 24.54 -49.32
CA VAL A 403 31.68 25.62 -50.02
C VAL A 403 32.60 25.07 -51.11
N LEU A 404 33.36 24.01 -50.83
CA LEU A 404 34.23 23.36 -51.81
C LEU A 404 33.43 22.78 -52.98
N ILE A 405 32.33 22.08 -52.68
CA ILE A 405 31.42 21.53 -53.71
C ILE A 405 30.82 22.65 -54.54
N LEU A 406 30.35 23.73 -53.92
CA LEU A 406 29.81 24.88 -54.62
C LEU A 406 30.86 25.51 -55.56
N PHE A 407 32.10 25.67 -55.11
CA PHE A 407 33.19 26.17 -55.93
C PHE A 407 33.46 25.25 -57.14
N LEU A 408 33.51 23.93 -56.92
CA LEU A 408 33.65 22.95 -58.01
C LEU A 408 32.49 23.00 -58.99
N CYS A 409 31.25 23.10 -58.50
CA CYS A 409 30.05 23.23 -59.33
C CYS A 409 30.08 24.50 -60.18
N ILE A 410 30.48 25.65 -59.59
CA ILE A 410 30.65 26.91 -60.32
C ILE A 410 31.75 26.78 -61.38
N GLY A 411 32.90 26.19 -61.03
CA GLY A 411 33.99 25.94 -61.97
C GLY A 411 33.57 25.05 -63.15
N LEU A 412 32.82 23.98 -62.87
CA LEU A 412 32.28 23.08 -63.89
C LEU A 412 31.30 23.81 -64.81
N TRP A 413 30.39 24.60 -64.23
CA TRP A 413 29.42 25.41 -64.97
C TRP A 413 30.11 26.42 -65.90
N LEU A 414 31.12 27.13 -65.41
CA LEU A 414 31.93 28.05 -66.22
C LEU A 414 32.64 27.33 -67.36
N LYS A 415 33.18 26.13 -67.10
CA LYS A 415 33.86 25.32 -68.12
C LYS A 415 32.91 24.81 -69.20
N ILE A 416 31.73 24.33 -68.82
CA ILE A 416 30.66 23.93 -69.76
C ILE A 416 30.28 25.13 -70.63
N ARG A 417 30.01 26.29 -70.03
CA ARG A 417 29.66 27.51 -70.77
C ARG A 417 30.76 27.96 -71.74
N LYS A 418 32.04 27.78 -71.38
CA LYS A 418 33.17 28.05 -72.28
C LYS A 418 33.17 27.08 -73.48
N LEU A 419 32.97 25.79 -73.23
CA LEU A 419 32.94 24.77 -74.30
C LEU A 419 31.75 24.95 -75.24
N ASP A 420 30.58 25.33 -74.71
CA ASP A 420 29.40 25.64 -75.53
C ASP A 420 29.69 26.85 -76.43
N ARG A 421 30.32 27.90 -75.89
CA ARG A 421 30.73 29.08 -76.68
C ARG A 421 31.80 28.76 -77.74
N GLU A 422 32.69 27.79 -77.48
CA GLU A 422 33.67 27.29 -78.44
C GLU A 422 33.02 26.41 -79.52
N ARG A 423 31.91 25.70 -79.22
CA ARG A 423 31.14 24.91 -80.18
C ARG A 423 30.23 25.78 -81.07
N GLU A 424 29.68 26.86 -80.53
CA GLU A 424 28.82 27.79 -81.27
C GLU A 424 29.60 28.71 -82.23
N ASN A 425 30.94 28.78 -82.12
CA ASN A 425 31.77 29.70 -82.92
C ASN A 425 33.00 28.98 -83.55
N PRO A 426 32.84 28.25 -84.68
CA PRO A 426 33.88 27.36 -85.22
C PRO A 426 35.01 28.05 -86.02
N SER A 427 35.08 29.38 -86.08
CA SER A 427 36.02 30.05 -86.99
C SER A 427 37.38 30.32 -86.34
N VAL A 428 38.42 29.84 -87.03
CA VAL A 428 39.86 30.12 -86.91
C VAL A 428 40.67 29.15 -86.03
N LYS A 429 40.90 27.94 -86.57
CA LYS A 429 42.23 27.31 -86.55
C LYS A 429 42.50 26.71 -87.93
N SER A 430 43.11 27.53 -88.79
CA SER A 430 43.91 27.11 -89.94
C SER A 430 45.36 26.97 -89.50
#